data_AF-A0A0B4D959-F1
#
_entry.id   AF-A0A0B4D959-F1
#
_cell.length_a   1.000
_cell.length_b   1.000
_cell.length_c   1.000
_cell.angle_alpha   90.00
_cell.angle_beta   90.00
_cell.angle_gamma   90.00
#
_symmetry.space_group_name_H-M   'P 1'
#
loop_
_entity.id
_entity.type
_entity.pdbx_description
1 polymer ?
#
loop_
_entity_poly.entity_id
_entity_poly.type
_entity_poly.pdbx_seq_one_letter_code
_entity_poly.pdbx_strand_id
1 'polypeptide(L)' 'MRVFNAEKKNKGIDFLEDLKVSIGEILQNNKNHETRYKEVIVNAMQNFPVNIHYIFEDHENLLVTAIFKV' A
#
# COMPACT_ATOMS: atom_id res chain seq x y z
N MET A 1 -1.60 -3.61 12.02
CA MET A 1 -1.59 -2.57 13.09
C MET A 1 -1.45 -3.15 14.51
N ARG A 2 -2.32 -4.06 14.99
CA ARG A 2 -2.18 -4.68 16.33
C ARG A 2 -0.83 -5.40 16.53
N VAL A 3 -0.35 -6.11 15.51
CA VAL A 3 0.96 -6.79 15.51
C VAL A 3 2.11 -5.79 15.70
N PHE A 4 2.17 -4.72 14.91
CA PHE A 4 3.23 -3.72 15.03
C PHE A 4 3.16 -2.90 16.33
N ASN A 5 1.95 -2.58 16.81
CA ASN A 5 1.76 -1.94 18.11
C ASN A 5 2.21 -2.82 19.29
N ALA A 6 2.12 -4.14 19.16
CA ALA A 6 2.62 -5.08 20.16
C ALA A 6 4.15 -5.19 20.15
N GLU A 7 4.81 -4.94 19.02
CA GLU A 7 6.27 -4.99 18.89
C GLU A 7 6.97 -3.77 19.51
N LYS A 8 6.47 -2.53 19.26
CA LYS A 8 6.98 -1.29 19.87
C LYS A 8 5.87 -0.24 19.97
N LYS A 9 5.89 0.54 21.06
CA LYS A 9 4.99 1.70 21.25
C LYS A 9 5.23 2.68 20.09
N ASN A 10 4.16 3.05 19.37
CA ASN A 10 4.11 3.92 18.17
C ASN A 10 4.41 3.28 16.80
N LYS A 11 4.90 2.03 16.72
CA LYS A 11 5.22 1.40 15.44
C LYS A 11 4.02 1.23 14.50
N GLY A 12 2.79 1.22 15.06
CA GLY A 12 1.57 1.24 14.26
C GLY A 12 1.25 2.60 13.65
N ILE A 13 1.68 3.72 14.25
CA ILE A 13 1.57 5.05 13.64
C ILE A 13 2.57 5.16 12.50
N ASP A 14 3.82 4.77 12.74
CA ASP A 14 4.88 4.77 11.72
C ASP A 14 4.46 3.94 10.49
N PHE A 15 3.84 2.79 10.73
CA PHE A 15 3.26 1.94 9.68
C PHE A 15 2.19 2.68 8.86
N LEU A 16 1.29 3.43 9.50
CA LEU A 16 0.23 4.13 8.79
C LEU A 16 0.77 5.31 7.98
N GLU A 17 1.76 6.03 8.48
CA GLU A 17 2.39 7.13 7.74
C GLU A 17 3.14 6.61 6.51
N ASP A 18 3.93 5.55 6.66
CA ASP A 18 4.65 4.96 5.54
C ASP A 18 3.70 4.33 4.50
N LEU A 19 2.53 3.83 4.94
CA LEU A 19 1.51 3.28 4.04
C LEU A 19 0.90 4.39 3.19
N LYS A 20 0.63 5.57 3.78
CA LYS A 20 0.14 6.74 3.03
C LYS A 20 1.14 7.18 1.97
N VAL A 21 2.43 7.23 2.32
CA VAL A 21 3.52 7.57 1.37
C VAL A 21 3.54 6.57 0.22
N SER A 22 3.54 5.26 0.53
CA SER A 22 3.55 4.18 -0.46
C SER A 22 2.34 4.26 -1.42
N ILE A 23 1.14 4.54 -0.91
CA ILE A 23 -0.06 4.72 -1.74
C ILE A 23 0.05 5.97 -2.62
N GLY A 24 0.60 7.07 -2.08
CA GLY A 24 0.85 8.29 -2.84
C GLY A 24 1.78 8.06 -4.04
N GLU A 25 2.86 7.31 -3.83
CA GLU A 25 3.81 6.93 -4.90
C GLU A 25 3.16 6.04 -5.95
N ILE A 26 2.33 5.06 -5.55
CA ILE A 26 1.57 4.22 -6.48
C ILE A 26 0.68 5.08 -7.39
N LEU A 27 -0.04 6.05 -6.82
CA LEU A 27 -0.93 6.94 -7.58
C LEU A 27 -0.15 7.86 -8.53
N GLN A 28 1.03 8.35 -8.14
CA GLN A 28 1.87 9.18 -9.01
C GLN A 28 2.44 8.37 -10.19
N ASN A 29 2.88 7.14 -9.94
CA ASN A 29 3.47 6.27 -10.96
C ASN A 29 2.45 5.73 -11.97
N ASN A 30 1.17 5.63 -11.60
CA ASN A 30 0.11 5.16 -12.51
C ASN A 30 -0.12 6.09 -13.71
N LYS A 31 0.21 7.39 -13.61
CA LYS A 31 0.04 8.35 -14.72
C LYS A 31 0.86 7.99 -15.97
N ASN A 32 1.81 7.06 -15.87
CA ASN A 32 2.77 6.72 -16.92
C ASN A 32 2.57 5.33 -17.55
N HIS A 33 1.59 4.52 -17.11
CA HIS A 33 1.41 3.15 -17.60
C HIS A 33 -0.03 2.91 -18.11
N GLU A 34 -0.18 2.04 -19.11
CA GLU A 34 -1.46 1.44 -19.47
C GLU A 34 -2.04 0.74 -18.23
N THR A 35 -2.92 1.44 -17.52
CA THR A 35 -3.46 1.00 -16.24
C THR A 35 -4.22 -0.31 -16.44
N ARG A 36 -3.75 -1.38 -15.81
CA ARG A 36 -4.41 -2.69 -15.83
C ARG A 36 -5.61 -2.67 -14.88
N TYR A 37 -6.69 -2.04 -15.33
CA TYR A 37 -7.94 -1.95 -14.57
C TYR A 37 -8.42 -3.33 -14.15
N LYS A 38 -8.90 -3.43 -12.91
CA LYS A 38 -9.49 -4.65 -12.33
C LYS A 38 -8.53 -5.84 -12.19
N GLU A 39 -7.23 -5.66 -12.43
CA GLU A 39 -6.20 -6.63 -12.06
C GLU A 39 -5.64 -6.32 -10.67
N VAL A 40 -5.40 -7.36 -9.87
CA VAL A 40 -4.72 -7.21 -8.57
C VAL A 40 -3.24 -7.00 -8.81
N ILE A 41 -2.74 -5.85 -8.34
CA ILE A 41 -1.35 -5.47 -8.36
C ILE A 41 -0.80 -5.60 -6.94
N VAL A 42 0.49 -5.95 -6.84
CA VAL A 42 1.20 -6.09 -5.57
C VAL A 42 2.36 -5.10 -5.54
N ASN A 43 2.44 -4.30 -4.48
CA ASN A 43 3.59 -3.44 -4.22
C ASN A 43 4.19 -3.75 -2.84
N ALA A 44 5.50 -3.91 -2.78
CA ALA A 44 6.23 -4.10 -1.53
C ALA A 44 6.47 -2.75 -0.85
N MET A 45 6.24 -2.70 0.46
CA MET A 45 6.47 -1.49 1.24
C MET A 45 7.95 -1.39 1.63
N GLN A 46 8.54 -0.20 1.56
CA GLN A 46 9.99 -0.06 1.72
C GLN A 46 10.44 -0.24 3.18
N ASN A 47 9.70 0.35 4.14
CA ASN A 47 10.12 0.37 5.54
C ASN A 47 9.44 -0.70 6.42
N PHE A 48 8.51 -1.47 5.86
CA PHE A 48 7.81 -2.53 6.55
C PHE A 48 7.77 -3.79 5.70
N PRO A 49 7.92 -4.99 6.30
CA PRO A 49 7.91 -6.26 5.59
C PRO A 49 6.48 -6.66 5.25
N VAL A 50 5.79 -5.86 4.44
CA VAL A 50 4.43 -6.10 4.00
C VAL A 50 4.30 -5.85 2.50
N ASN A 51 3.36 -6.55 1.90
CA ASN A 51 2.91 -6.33 0.54
C ASN A 51 1.52 -5.69 0.57
N ILE A 52 1.35 -4.63 -0.22
CA ILE A 52 0.09 -3.94 -0.47
C ILE A 52 -0.52 -4.56 -1.72
N HIS A 53 -1.71 -5.16 -1.57
CA HIS A 53 -2.51 -5.66 -2.68
C HIS A 53 -3.60 -4.64 -3.00
N TYR A 54 -3.66 -4.22 -4.25
CA TYR A 54 -4.60 -3.18 -4.67
C TYR A 54 -5.08 -3.39 -6.10
N ILE A 55 -6.19 -2.74 -6.43
CA ILE A 55 -6.72 -2.61 -7.79
C ILE A 55 -6.93 -1.13 -8.11
N PHE A 56 -6.75 -0.76 -9.38
CA PHE A 56 -7.28 0.51 -9.87
C PHE A 56 -8.74 0.31 -10.29
N GLU A 57 -9.63 1.05 -9.64
CA GLU A 57 -11.05 1.07 -9.99
C GLU A 57 -11.27 1.94 -11.23
N ASP A 58 -10.50 3.04 -11.33
CA ASP A 58 -10.43 3.95 -12.48
C ASP A 58 -9.08 4.69 -12.51
N HIS A 59 -8.96 5.74 -13.33
CA HIS A 59 -7.72 6.52 -13.50
C HIS A 59 -7.26 7.28 -12.24
N GLU A 60 -8.17 7.53 -11.29
CA GLU A 60 -7.94 8.38 -10.12
C GLU A 60 -8.09 7.61 -8.80
N ASN A 61 -8.87 6.52 -8.80
CA ASN A 61 -9.23 5.77 -7.62
C ASN A 61 -8.50 4.42 -7.54
N LEU A 62 -7.94 4.16 -6.36
CA LEU A 62 -7.27 2.93 -6.00
C LEU A 62 -7.95 2.31 -4.78
N LEU A 63 -8.27 1.03 -4.89
CA LEU A 63 -8.79 0.22 -3.78
C LEU A 63 -7.69 -0.69 -3.26
N VAL A 64 -7.26 -0.47 -2.02
CA VAL A 64 -6.41 -1.42 -1.30
C VAL A 64 -7.28 -2.58 -0.83
N THR A 65 -7.08 -3.77 -1.41
CA THR A 65 -7.89 -4.96 -1.10
C THR A 65 -7.36 -5.70 0.13
N ALA A 66 -6.03 -5.73 0.31
CA ALA A 66 -5.39 -6.41 1.43
C ALA A 66 -3.96 -5.92 1.68
N ILE A 67 -3.47 -6.13 2.89
CA ILE A 67 -2.06 -5.93 3.24
C ILE A 67 -1.58 -7.19 3.97
N PHE A 68 -0.58 -7.86 3.42
CA PHE A 68 -0.04 -9.11 3.97
C PHE A 68 1.38 -8.90 4.47
N LYS A 69 1.71 -9.44 5.65
CA LYS A 69 3.09 -9.54 6.12
C LYS A 69 3.83 -10.59 5.29
N VAL A 70 5.06 -10.28 4.89
CA VAL A 70 5.98 -11.20 4.21
C VAL A 70 6.74 -12.03 5.24
#